data_AF-A0A0P7MS53-F1
#
_entry.id   AF-A0A0P7MS53-F1
#
_cell.length_a   1.000
_cell.length_b   1.000
_cell.length_c   1.000
_cell.angle_alpha   90.00
_cell.angle_beta   90.00
_cell.angle_gamma   90.00
#
_symmetry.space_group_name_H-M   'P 1'
#
loop_
_entity.id
_entity.type
_entity.pdbx_description
1 polymer ?
#
loop_
_entity_poly.entity_id
_entity_poly.type
_entity_poly.pdbx_seq_one_letter_code
_entity_poly.pdbx_strand_id
1 'polypeptide(L)'
;MKKVKLSPKQQHQLDVELINTKPKSRTEAKAQLAAKLRISKRKDKGRKGFKGGKVGAKQSLDRANALRFGEGIVESIDTNRISDSNKRWRGRTAD
;
A
#
# COMPACT_ATOMS: atom_id res chain seq x y z
N MET A 1 -37.67 -8.78 -7.26
CA MET A 1 -37.17 -9.74 -6.23
C MET A 1 -36.29 -9.00 -5.22
N LYS A 2 -36.62 -9.05 -3.93
CA LYS A 2 -35.77 -8.43 -2.89
C LYS A 2 -34.50 -9.28 -2.74
N LYS A 3 -33.31 -8.68 -2.91
CA LYS A 3 -32.04 -9.37 -2.70
C LYS A 3 -31.91 -9.67 -1.20
N VAL A 4 -31.99 -10.95 -0.83
CA VAL A 4 -31.79 -11.38 0.55
C VAL A 4 -30.34 -11.12 0.92
N LYS A 5 -30.11 -10.32 1.97
CA LYS A 5 -28.75 -10.07 2.48
C LYS A 5 -28.28 -11.34 3.20
N LEU A 6 -27.23 -11.97 2.69
CA LEU A 6 -26.59 -13.11 3.33
C LEU A 6 -25.94 -12.69 4.66
N SER A 7 -26.03 -13.56 5.67
CA SER A 7 -25.33 -13.31 6.93
C SER A 7 -23.81 -13.34 6.72
N PRO A 8 -23.02 -12.63 7.57
CA PRO A 8 -21.57 -12.63 7.45
C PRO A 8 -20.94 -14.03 7.54
N LYS A 9 -21.55 -14.99 8.24
CA LYS A 9 -21.05 -16.36 8.35
C LYS A 9 -21.28 -17.14 7.06
N GLN A 10 -22.49 -17.06 6.50
CA GLN A 10 -22.85 -17.70 5.23
C GLN A 10 -21.97 -17.17 4.08
N GLN A 11 -21.76 -15.85 4.01
CA GLN A 11 -20.89 -15.27 2.99
C GLN A 11 -19.45 -15.80 3.05
N HIS A 12 -18.93 -16.05 4.26
CA HIS A 12 -17.59 -16.60 4.42
C HIS A 12 -17.51 -18.05 3.93
N GLN A 13 -18.52 -18.87 4.21
CA GLN A 13 -18.56 -20.26 3.74
C GLN A 13 -18.56 -20.31 2.21
N LEU A 14 -19.41 -19.51 1.57
CA LEU A 14 -19.42 -19.37 0.10
C LEU A 14 -18.08 -18.89 -0.47
N ASP A 15 -17.41 -17.95 0.21
CA ASP A 15 -16.10 -17.46 -0.23
C ASP A 15 -15.01 -18.55 -0.13
N VAL A 16 -15.08 -19.45 0.85
CA VAL A 16 -14.17 -20.59 0.99
C VAL A 16 -14.40 -21.63 -0.12
N GLU A 17 -15.67 -21.98 -0.36
CA GLU A 17 -16.05 -22.88 -1.44
C GLU A 17 -15.59 -22.35 -2.81
N LEU A 18 -15.80 -21.04 -3.04
CA LEU A 18 -15.40 -20.40 -4.30
C LEU A 18 -13.89 -20.47 -4.54
N ILE A 19 -13.06 -20.37 -3.49
CA ILE A 19 -11.59 -20.48 -3.62
C ILE A 19 -11.13 -21.89 -3.96
N ASN A 20 -11.85 -22.91 -3.48
CA ASN A 20 -11.49 -24.30 -3.72
C ASN A 20 -11.82 -24.74 -5.16
N THR A 21 -12.74 -24.04 -5.84
CA THR A 21 -13.04 -24.28 -7.25
C THR A 21 -11.94 -23.72 -8.15
N LYS A 22 -11.65 -24.36 -9.28
CA LYS A 22 -10.74 -23.81 -10.31
C LYS A 22 -11.54 -22.87 -11.23
N PRO A 23 -11.11 -21.62 -11.45
CA PRO A 23 -11.85 -20.68 -12.30
C PRO A 23 -11.70 -21.09 -13.77
N LYS A 24 -12.80 -21.09 -14.51
CA LYS A 24 -12.82 -21.37 -15.96
C LYS A 24 -12.87 -20.10 -16.80
N SER A 25 -13.35 -19.00 -16.23
CA SER A 25 -13.50 -17.71 -16.89
C SER A 25 -12.78 -16.58 -16.16
N ARG A 26 -12.47 -15.48 -16.87
CA ARG A 26 -11.86 -14.28 -16.27
C ARG A 26 -12.75 -13.65 -15.20
N THR A 27 -14.07 -13.72 -15.37
CA THR A 27 -15.06 -13.22 -14.41
C THR A 27 -15.04 -14.05 -13.12
N GLU A 28 -14.99 -15.37 -13.22
CA GLU A 28 -14.81 -16.27 -12.08
C GLU A 28 -13.47 -16.04 -11.36
N ALA A 29 -12.39 -15.86 -12.11
CA ALA A 29 -11.08 -15.57 -11.53
C ALA A 29 -11.08 -14.25 -10.75
N LYS A 30 -11.76 -13.22 -11.26
CA LYS A 30 -11.94 -11.94 -10.56
C LYS A 30 -12.80 -12.12 -9.29
N ALA A 31 -13.86 -12.93 -9.36
CA ALA A 31 -14.70 -13.23 -8.20
C ALA A 31 -13.93 -13.99 -7.11
N GLN A 32 -13.11 -14.97 -7.50
CA GLN A 32 -12.22 -15.70 -6.61
C GLN A 32 -11.18 -14.80 -5.95
N LEU A 33 -10.56 -13.90 -6.71
CA LEU A 33 -9.63 -12.92 -6.15
C LEU A 33 -10.33 -12.05 -5.10
N ALA A 34 -11.53 -11.55 -5.41
CA ALA A 34 -12.31 -10.77 -4.45
C ALA A 34 -12.69 -11.57 -3.19
N ALA A 35 -12.95 -12.88 -3.31
CA ALA A 35 -13.18 -13.76 -2.16
C ALA A 35 -11.91 -13.96 -1.31
N LYS A 36 -10.76 -14.21 -1.95
CA LYS A 36 -9.45 -14.29 -1.26
C LYS A 36 -9.15 -13.04 -0.44
N LEU A 37 -9.37 -11.86 -1.02
CA LEU A 37 -9.18 -10.57 -0.34
C LEU A 37 -10.15 -10.35 0.83
N ARG A 38 -11.39 -10.84 0.74
CA ARG A 38 -12.37 -10.75 1.83
C ARG A 38 -11.98 -11.65 3.01
N ILE A 39 -11.51 -12.86 2.72
CA ILE A 39 -11.04 -13.80 3.74
C ILE A 39 -9.75 -13.29 4.40
N SER A 40 -8.78 -12.78 3.63
CA SER A 40 -7.55 -12.21 4.19
C SER A 40 -7.86 -11.02 5.12
N LYS A 41 -8.72 -10.09 4.70
CA LYS A 41 -9.16 -8.96 5.53
C LYS A 41 -9.85 -9.41 6.83
N ARG A 42 -10.63 -10.50 6.80
CA ARG A 42 -11.23 -11.05 8.03
C ARG A 42 -10.20 -11.62 8.98
N LYS A 43 -9.21 -12.36 8.47
CA LYS A 43 -8.08 -12.86 9.28
C LYS A 43 -7.26 -11.70 9.85
N ASP A 44 -7.08 -10.64 9.08
CA ASP A 44 -6.32 -9.46 9.49
C ASP A 44 -7.07 -8.55 10.46
N LYS A 45 -8.40 -8.64 10.60
CA LYS A 45 -9.12 -7.89 11.65
C LYS A 45 -8.68 -8.27 13.07
N GLY A 46 -8.03 -9.41 13.27
CA GLY A 46 -7.38 -9.80 14.52
C GLY A 46 -5.86 -9.53 14.56
N ARG A 47 -5.23 -9.27 13.42
CA ARG A 47 -3.78 -9.05 13.31
C ARG A 47 -3.55 -7.55 13.12
N LYS A 48 -2.87 -6.90 14.07
CA LYS A 48 -2.40 -5.49 13.99
C LYS A 48 -1.41 -5.23 12.81
N GLY A 49 -1.52 -5.91 11.67
CA GLY A 49 -0.48 -6.02 10.64
C GLY A 49 -0.45 -4.90 9.60
N PHE A 50 -1.59 -4.30 9.22
CA PHE A 50 -1.57 -3.31 8.12
C PHE A 50 -1.13 -1.90 8.55
N LYS A 51 -1.17 -1.58 9.85
CA LYS A 51 -0.59 -0.32 10.36
C LYS A 51 0.91 -0.43 10.67
N GLY A 52 1.41 -1.61 11.04
CA GLY A 52 2.84 -1.83 11.27
C GLY A 52 3.68 -1.83 9.98
N GLY A 53 3.10 -2.28 8.86
CA GLY A 53 3.79 -2.30 7.56
C GLY A 53 4.13 -0.90 7.02
N LYS A 54 3.38 0.15 7.37
CA LYS A 54 3.72 1.52 6.96
C LYS A 54 4.98 2.05 7.64
N VAL A 55 5.17 1.68 8.91
CA VAL A 55 6.36 2.08 9.68
C VAL A 55 7.59 1.32 9.16
N GLY A 56 7.45 0.01 8.92
CA GLY A 56 8.52 -0.81 8.33
C GLY A 56 8.89 -0.38 6.91
N ALA A 57 7.91 -0.07 6.06
CA ALA A 57 8.16 0.42 4.70
C ALA A 57 8.88 1.78 4.74
N LYS A 58 8.45 2.71 5.61
CA LYS A 58 9.11 4.01 5.76
C LYS A 58 10.54 3.85 6.25
N GLN A 59 10.79 3.05 7.29
CA GLN A 59 12.14 2.77 7.80
C GLN A 59 13.03 2.09 6.75
N SER A 60 12.48 1.20 5.92
CA SER A 60 13.24 0.58 4.84
C SER A 60 13.64 1.58 3.75
N LEU A 61 12.76 2.54 3.43
CA LEU A 61 13.06 3.63 2.50
C LEU A 61 14.11 4.58 3.08
N ASP A 62 13.98 4.96 4.35
CA ASP A 62 14.96 5.83 5.02
C ASP A 62 16.34 5.18 5.05
N ARG A 63 16.43 3.88 5.34
CA ARG A 63 17.69 3.11 5.32
C ARG A 63 18.29 2.99 3.92
N ALA A 64 17.47 2.71 2.90
CA ALA A 64 17.93 2.63 1.52
C ALA A 64 18.42 4.00 1.00
N ASN A 65 17.71 5.07 1.35
CA ASN A 65 18.13 6.43 1.02
C ASN A 65 19.46 6.78 1.70
N ALA A 66 19.61 6.49 2.99
CA ALA A 66 20.86 6.76 3.72
C ALA A 66 22.07 6.02 3.11
N LEU A 67 21.90 4.76 2.70
CA LEU A 67 22.93 4.01 1.99
C LEU A 67 23.27 4.64 0.64
N ARG A 68 22.25 5.07 -0.12
CA ARG A 68 22.44 5.75 -1.40
C ARG A 68 23.25 7.06 -1.27
N PHE A 69 23.02 7.83 -0.20
CA PHE A 69 23.82 9.04 0.10
C PHE A 69 25.24 8.68 0.57
N GLY A 70 25.41 7.62 1.37
CA GLY A 70 26.72 7.16 1.85
C GLY A 70 27.61 6.57 0.76
N GLU A 71 27.02 5.93 -0.25
CA GLU A 71 27.73 5.35 -1.41
C GLU A 71 27.96 6.35 -2.55
N GLY A 72 27.49 7.60 -2.41
CA GLY A 72 27.70 8.64 -3.43
C GLY A 72 26.89 8.45 -4.72
N ILE A 73 25.85 7.60 -4.73
CA ILE A 73 24.99 7.29 -5.89
C ILE A 73 23.83 8.32 -6.04
N VAL A 74 24.04 9.52 -5.52
CA VAL A 74 23.10 10.63 -5.68
C VAL A 74 23.72 11.59 -6.67
N GLU A 75 23.07 11.73 -7.83
CA GLU A 75 23.42 12.77 -8.79
C GLU A 75 23.43 14.10 -8.04
N SER A 76 24.54 14.83 -8.15
CA SER A 76 24.64 16.18 -7.61
C SER A 76 23.47 16.99 -8.16
N ILE A 77 22.58 17.46 -7.29
CA ILE A 77 21.52 18.35 -7.70
C ILE A 77 22.21 19.64 -8.16
N ASP A 78 22.14 19.93 -9.46
CA ASP A 78 22.65 21.18 -10.01
C ASP A 78 21.89 22.34 -9.38
N THR A 79 22.53 22.98 -8.41
CA THR A 79 21.95 24.10 -7.68
C THR A 79 21.67 25.28 -8.61
N ASN A 80 22.25 25.33 -9.80
CA ASN A 80 21.97 26.38 -10.78
C ASN A 80 20.58 26.22 -11.43
N ARG A 81 19.99 25.00 -11.42
CA ARG A 81 18.61 24.75 -11.85
C ARG A 81 17.56 25.14 -10.82
N ILE A 82 17.96 25.32 -9.56
CA ILE A 82 17.06 25.73 -8.49
C ILE A 82 16.95 27.25 -8.52
N SER A 83 15.74 27.80 -8.59
CA SER A 83 15.53 29.24 -8.55
C SER A 83 16.03 29.82 -7.23
N ASP A 84 16.61 31.03 -7.26
CA ASP A 84 17.19 31.66 -6.07
C ASP A 84 16.17 31.92 -4.95
N SER A 85 14.88 31.96 -5.29
CA SER A 85 13.79 32.00 -4.31
C SER A 85 13.76 30.76 -3.41
N ASN A 86 14.08 29.58 -3.95
CA ASN A 86 14.12 28.32 -3.21
C ASN A 86 15.44 28.10 -2.46
N LYS A 87 16.48 28.89 -2.74
CA LYS A 87 17.79 28.83 -2.05
C LYS A 87 17.84 29.67 -0.77
N ARG A 88 16.81 30.46 -0.47
CA ARG A 88 16.77 31.32 0.71
C ARG A 88 16.29 30.53 1.93
N TRP A 89 17.25 30.08 2.76
CA TRP A 89 16.98 29.38 4.02
C TRP A 89 16.18 30.21 5.04
N ARG A 90 16.22 31.55 4.96
CA ARG A 90 15.40 32.46 5.78
C ARG A 90 15.09 33.69 4.92
N GLY A 91 13.80 34.07 4.84
CA GLY A 91 13.32 35.17 4.00
C GLY A 91 14.03 36.51 4.24
N ARG A 92 13.81 37.48 3.33
CA ARG A 92 14.36 38.86 3.36
C ARG A 92 14.49 39.37 4.80
N THR A 93 15.72 39.61 5.24
CA THR A 93 15.95 40.58 6.32
C THR A 93 15.53 41.94 5.77
N ALA A 94 14.58 42.58 6.45
CA ALA A 94 14.03 43.88 6.07
C ALA A 94 15.12 44.97 6.09
N ASP A 95 14.93 45.99 5.26
CA ASP A 95 15.64 47.27 5.31
C ASP A 95 14.73 48.29 6.01
#